data_AF-A0A955ELK1-F1
#
_entry.id   AF-A0A955ELK1-F1
#
_cell.length_a   1.000
_cell.length_b   1.000
_cell.length_c   1.000
_cell.angle_alpha   90.00
_cell.angle_beta   90.00
_cell.angle_gamma   90.00
#
_symmetry.space_group_name_H-M   'P 1'
#
loop_
_entity.id
_entity.type
_entity.pdbx_description
1 polymer ?
#
loop_
_entity_poly.entity_id
_entity_poly.type
_entity_poly.pdbx_seq_one_letter_code
_entity_poly.pdbx_strand_id
1 'polypeptide(L)'
;KRFLLPNATVMIHQPSSGTRGKVTDQEIDLQESLRVKRLLESIMAKNTGKKLEKIHEDMERDFWMTAEESLKYGLVDKIISRSLK
;
A
#
# COMPACT_ATOMS: atom_id res chain seq x y z
N LYS A 1 1.98 -6.07 16.64
CA LYS A 1 1.97 -7.32 15.85
C LYS A 1 0.75 -7.30 14.94
N ARG A 2 0.92 -7.61 13.65
CA ARG A 2 -0.07 -7.55 12.56
C ARG A 2 -0.43 -8.96 12.10
N PHE A 3 -1.72 -9.25 11.89
CA PHE A 3 -2.20 -10.62 11.61
C PHE A 3 -3.15 -10.67 10.41
N LEU A 4 -3.19 -11.82 9.70
CA LEU A 4 -4.18 -12.14 8.68
C LEU A 4 -4.80 -13.54 8.92
N LEU A 5 -6.00 -13.75 8.39
CA LEU A 5 -6.58 -15.09 8.23
C LEU A 5 -6.02 -15.77 6.97
N PRO A 6 -6.09 -17.11 6.87
CA PRO A 6 -5.41 -17.85 5.79
C PRO A 6 -5.91 -17.53 4.39
N ASN A 7 -7.21 -17.22 4.25
CA ASN A 7 -7.85 -16.94 2.96
C ASN A 7 -8.01 -15.44 2.70
N ALA A 8 -7.30 -14.58 3.44
CA ALA A 8 -7.35 -13.15 3.21
C ALA A 8 -6.58 -12.76 1.94
N THR A 9 -7.07 -11.73 1.26
CA THR A 9 -6.38 -11.06 0.16
C THR A 9 -6.07 -9.63 0.56
N VAL A 10 -4.85 -9.19 0.30
CA VAL A 10 -4.42 -7.81 0.51
C VAL A 10 -4.11 -7.19 -0.84
N MET A 11 -4.50 -5.93 -1.03
CA MET A 11 -4.14 -5.15 -2.21
C MET A 11 -3.53 -3.84 -1.75
N ILE A 12 -2.43 -3.45 -2.40
CA ILE A 12 -1.82 -2.13 -2.23
C ILE A 12 -1.84 -1.41 -3.57
N HIS A 13 -2.05 -0.10 -3.53
CA HIS A 13 -1.98 0.77 -4.69
C HIS A 13 -1.69 2.22 -4.28
N GLN A 14 -1.39 3.06 -5.27
CA GLN A 14 -1.25 4.48 -5.09
C GLN A 14 -2.59 5.14 -4.69
N PRO A 15 -2.56 6.31 -4.03
CA PRO A 15 -3.79 7.07 -3.80
C PRO A 15 -4.44 7.45 -5.13
N SER A 16 -5.77 7.41 -5.14
CA SER A 16 -6.55 7.95 -6.26
C SER A 16 -6.67 9.47 -6.12
N SER A 17 -6.54 10.19 -7.24
CA SER A 17 -6.74 11.63 -7.29
C SER A 17 -7.48 12.02 -8.56
N GLY A 18 -8.27 13.09 -8.46
CA GLY A 18 -8.93 13.75 -9.58
C GLY A 18 -9.20 15.19 -9.20
N THR A 19 -8.88 16.12 -10.10
CA THR A 19 -9.11 17.55 -9.90
C THR A 19 -9.81 18.17 -11.12
N ARG A 20 -10.48 19.30 -10.91
CA ARG A 20 -11.18 20.11 -11.92
C ARG A 20 -11.20 21.56 -11.45
N GLY A 21 -11.23 22.51 -12.37
CA GLY A 21 -11.34 23.94 -12.04
C GLY A 21 -10.31 24.80 -12.76
N LYS A 22 -9.88 25.89 -12.14
CA LYS A 22 -8.82 26.73 -12.70
C LYS A 22 -7.50 25.97 -12.72
N VAL A 23 -6.60 26.35 -13.64
CA VAL A 23 -5.28 25.71 -13.77
C VAL A 23 -4.50 25.76 -12.46
N THR A 24 -4.52 26.88 -11.74
CA THR A 24 -3.85 27.04 -10.45
C THR A 24 -4.38 26.09 -9.38
N ASP A 25 -5.71 25.91 -9.30
CA ASP A 25 -6.32 25.01 -8.32
C ASP A 25 -5.95 23.56 -8.64
N GLN A 26 -5.99 23.18 -9.93
CA GLN A 26 -5.58 21.85 -10.38
C GLN A 26 -4.10 21.57 -10.09
N GLU A 27 -3.23 22.57 -10.24
CA GLU A 27 -1.81 22.46 -9.91
C GLU A 27 -1.60 22.20 -8.41
N ILE A 28 -2.28 22.97 -7.54
CA ILE A 28 -2.21 22.80 -6.08
C ILE A 28 -2.66 21.38 -5.69
N ASP A 29 -3.79 20.93 -6.22
CA ASP A 29 -4.33 19.59 -5.94
C ASP A 29 -3.38 18.47 -6.40
N LEU A 30 -2.77 18.63 -7.58
CA LEU A 30 -1.82 17.65 -8.11
C LEU A 30 -0.56 17.59 -7.25
N GLN A 31 -0.02 18.74 -6.83
CA GLN A 31 1.15 18.79 -5.94
C GLN A 31 0.87 18.10 -4.60
N GLU A 32 -0.29 18.35 -4.01
CA GLU A 32 -0.70 17.70 -2.76
C GLU A 32 -0.89 16.19 -2.95
N SER A 33 -1.47 15.77 -4.08
CA SER A 33 -1.63 14.35 -4.41
C SER A 33 -0.28 13.64 -4.52
N LEU A 34 0.71 14.27 -5.16
CA LEU A 34 2.07 13.75 -5.25
C LEU A 34 2.76 13.68 -3.88
N ARG A 35 2.52 14.68 -3.02
CA ARG A 35 3.03 14.68 -1.64
C ARG A 35 2.46 13.51 -0.83
N VAL A 36 1.15 13.28 -0.93
CA VAL A 36 0.47 12.16 -0.26
C VAL A 36 0.97 10.82 -0.79
N LYS A 37 1.12 10.67 -2.10
CA LYS A 37 1.69 9.45 -2.72
C LYS A 37 3.05 9.10 -2.10
N ARG A 38 4.00 10.05 -2.08
CA ARG A 38 5.34 9.84 -1.51
C ARG A 38 5.31 9.54 0.00
N LEU A 39 4.40 10.19 0.74
CA LEU A 39 4.23 9.94 2.17
C LEU A 39 3.78 8.49 2.42
N LEU A 40 2.78 8.01 1.69
CA LEU A 40 2.28 6.65 1.82
C LEU A 40 3.34 5.61 1.43
N GLU A 41 4.06 5.83 0.32
CA GLU A 41 5.18 4.97 -0.09
C GLU A 41 6.26 4.88 1.00
N SER A 42 6.60 6.01 1.64
CA SER A 42 7.59 6.06 2.72
C SER A 42 7.12 5.29 3.97
N ILE A 43 5.85 5.42 4.34
CA ILE A 43 5.25 4.68 5.46
C ILE A 43 5.26 3.18 5.15
N MET A 44 4.90 2.79 3.94
CA MET A 44 4.87 1.40 3.50
C MET A 44 6.28 0.80 3.50
N ALA A 45 7.28 1.51 2.99
CA ALA A 45 8.67 1.08 3.03
C ALA A 45 9.15 0.84 4.47
N LYS A 46 8.87 1.79 5.37
CA LYS A 46 9.21 1.67 6.80
C LYS A 46 8.54 0.46 7.46
N ASN A 47 7.27 0.22 7.18
CA ASN A 47 6.48 -0.81 7.86
C ASN A 47 6.70 -2.22 7.28
N THR A 48 7.16 -2.33 6.04
CA THR A 48 7.43 -3.61 5.37
C THR A 48 8.91 -3.99 5.37
N GLY A 49 9.80 -3.02 5.59
CA GLY A 49 11.25 -3.19 5.43
C GLY A 49 11.70 -3.26 3.96
N LYS A 50 10.82 -2.99 3.01
CA LYS A 50 11.16 -2.93 1.58
C LYS A 50 11.82 -1.59 1.26
N LYS A 51 12.63 -1.60 0.19
CA LYS A 51 13.19 -0.37 -0.39
C LYS A 51 12.06 0.50 -0.95
N LEU A 52 12.22 1.82 -0.87
CA LEU A 52 11.22 2.77 -1.34
C LEU A 52 10.91 2.58 -2.84
N GLU A 53 11.93 2.30 -3.65
CA GLU A 53 11.79 2.08 -5.09
C GLU A 53 10.91 0.85 -5.39
N LYS A 54 11.01 -0.19 -4.55
CA LYS A 54 10.18 -1.39 -4.72
C LYS A 54 8.72 -1.13 -4.35
N ILE A 55 8.50 -0.39 -3.26
CA ILE A 55 7.14 0.05 -2.88
C ILE A 55 6.52 0.90 -3.98
N HIS A 56 7.28 1.82 -4.55
CA HIS A 56 6.83 2.67 -5.64
C HIS A 56 6.39 1.85 -6.85
N GLU A 57 7.22 0.91 -7.31
CA GLU A 57 6.89 0.00 -8.43
C GLU A 57 5.63 -0.81 -8.14
N ASP A 58 5.55 -1.45 -6.97
CA ASP A 58 4.46 -2.35 -6.62
C ASP A 58 3.14 -1.61 -6.38
N MET A 59 3.18 -0.35 -5.91
CA MET A 59 1.96 0.45 -5.67
C MET A 59 1.50 1.23 -6.91
N GLU A 60 2.26 1.24 -8.02
CA GLU A 60 1.87 2.05 -9.19
C GLU A 60 0.55 1.57 -9.82
N ARG A 61 0.19 0.30 -9.63
CA ARG A 61 -1.11 -0.28 -9.98
C ARG A 61 -1.60 -1.17 -8.84
N ASP A 62 -2.80 -1.69 -8.97
CA ASP A 62 -3.36 -2.63 -8.00
C ASP A 62 -2.45 -3.87 -7.93
N PHE A 63 -1.80 -4.06 -6.79
CA PHE A 63 -0.94 -5.21 -6.53
C PHE A 63 -1.58 -6.10 -5.48
N TRP A 64 -2.12 -7.22 -5.95
CA TRP A 64 -2.87 -8.19 -5.16
C TRP A 64 -1.94 -9.27 -4.61
N MET A 65 -2.14 -9.62 -3.34
CA MET A 65 -1.38 -10.63 -2.63
C MET A 65 -2.30 -11.52 -1.81
N THR A 66 -2.01 -12.81 -1.81
CA THR A 66 -2.52 -13.77 -0.84
C THR A 66 -2.01 -13.46 0.57
N ALA A 67 -2.57 -14.10 1.59
CA ALA A 67 -2.09 -13.98 2.97
C ALA A 67 -0.60 -14.38 3.10
N GLU A 68 -0.16 -15.41 2.37
CA GLU A 68 1.22 -15.89 2.36
C GLU A 68 2.17 -14.90 1.69
N GLU A 69 1.78 -14.35 0.55
CA GLU A 69 2.55 -13.30 -0.13
C GLU A 69 2.64 -12.05 0.74
N SER A 70 1.56 -11.66 1.41
CA SER A 70 1.52 -10.52 2.33
C SER A 70 2.46 -10.69 3.52
N LEU A 71 2.58 -11.91 4.04
CA LEU A 71 3.55 -12.26 5.08
C LEU A 71 5.00 -12.13 4.56
N LYS A 72 5.29 -12.71 3.38
CA LYS A 72 6.62 -12.61 2.73
C LYS A 72 6.97 -11.18 2.33
N TYR A 73 5.98 -10.37 2.00
CA TYR A 73 6.14 -8.96 1.67
C TYR A 73 6.46 -8.11 2.89
N GLY A 74 6.13 -8.58 4.10
CA GLY A 74 6.31 -7.83 5.34
C GLY A 74 5.13 -6.92 5.68
N LEU A 75 3.96 -7.12 5.04
CA LEU A 75 2.73 -6.39 5.36
C LEU A 75 2.12 -6.86 6.68
N VAL A 76 2.30 -8.14 7.01
CA VAL A 76 1.86 -8.73 8.27
C VAL A 76 2.95 -9.57 8.92
N ASP A 77 2.80 -9.85 10.21
CA ASP A 77 3.81 -10.56 10.99
C ASP A 77 3.48 -12.06 11.15
N LYS A 78 2.19 -12.44 11.05
CA LYS A 78 1.75 -13.85 11.17
C LYS A 78 0.37 -14.09 10.57
N ILE A 79 0.20 -15.24 9.93
CA ILE A 79 -1.12 -15.78 9.55
C ILE A 79 -1.66 -16.58 10.73
N ILE A 80 -2.88 -16.28 11.17
CA ILE A 80 -3.55 -16.97 12.27
C ILE A 80 -4.68 -17.85 11.71
N SER A 81 -4.74 -19.09 12.16
CA SER A 81 -5.87 -19.99 11.90
C SER A 81 -6.36 -20.53 13.24
N ARG A 82 -7.68 -20.74 13.34
CA ARG A 82 -8.23 -21.53 14.44
C ARG A 82 -7.93 -22.99 14.09
N SER A 83 -7.08 -23.64 14.88
CA SER A 83 -7.03 -25.09 14.87
C SER A 83 -8.40 -25.57 15.35
N LEU A 84 -9.22 -26.08 14.42
CA LEU A 84 -10.24 -27.04 14.81
C LEU A 84 -9.44 -28.28 15.23
N LYS A 85 -9.37 -28.50 16.54
CA LYS A 85 -9.01 -29.83 17.06
C LYS A 85 -10.09 -30.81 16.65
#